data_AF-A0A2K0XR14-F1
#
_entry.id   AF-A0A2K0XR14-F1
#
_cell.length_a   1.000
_cell.length_b   1.000
_cell.length_c   1.000
_cell.angle_alpha   90.00
_cell.angle_beta   90.00
_cell.angle_gamma   90.00
#
_symmetry.space_group_name_H-M   'P 1'
#
loop_
_entity.id
_entity.type
_entity.pdbx_description
1 polymer ?
#
loop_
_entity_poly.entity_id
_entity_poly.type
_entity_poly.pdbx_seq_one_letter_code
_entity_poly.pdbx_strand_id
1 'polypeptide(L)'
;MRKLSGQAVPSWHFHDLRRAFCSHARGIGIDRDIAELMLNHKRKGIEGVYDKNQELDLRASGFAAWERFLANVASAVGLSTLLGVPGDEEGVD
;
A
#
# COMPACT_ATOMS: atom_id res chain seq x y z
N MET A 1 19.72 0.83 -17.03
CA MET A 1 19.20 1.41 -15.78
C MET A 1 18.53 2.73 -16.11
N ARG A 2 17.30 2.95 -15.64
CA ARG A 2 16.62 4.24 -15.84
C ARG A 2 17.08 5.19 -14.73
N LYS A 3 17.40 6.43 -15.07
CA LYS A 3 17.67 7.46 -14.05
C LYS A 3 16.34 8.11 -13.69
N LEU A 4 15.99 8.09 -12.41
CA LEU A 4 14.86 8.84 -11.86
C LEU A 4 15.45 9.82 -10.84
N SER A 5 15.20 11.12 -11.00
CA SER A 5 15.73 12.17 -10.10
C SER A 5 17.25 12.08 -9.85
N GLY A 6 18.04 11.74 -10.88
CA GLY A 6 19.49 11.63 -10.77
C GLY A 6 20.02 10.32 -10.17
N GLN A 7 19.16 9.49 -9.58
CA GLN A 7 19.53 8.19 -9.03
C GLN A 7 19.30 7.04 -10.03
N ALA A 8 20.20 6.06 -10.01
CA ALA A 8 20.06 4.84 -10.78
C ALA A 8 19.00 3.96 -10.13
N VAL A 9 17.87 3.75 -10.82
CA VAL A 9 16.82 2.84 -10.37
C VAL A 9 16.90 1.56 -11.20
N PRO A 10 16.78 0.37 -10.57
CA PRO A 10 16.58 -0.87 -11.29
C PRO A 10 15.40 -0.78 -12.27
N SER A 11 15.35 -1.68 -13.25
CA SER A 11 14.17 -1.77 -14.10
C SER A 11 12.95 -2.09 -13.25
N TRP A 12 11.89 -1.31 -13.38
CA TRP A 12 10.62 -1.51 -12.68
C TRP A 12 9.46 -1.21 -13.63
N HIS A 13 8.31 -1.80 -13.31
CA HIS A 13 7.05 -1.65 -14.04
C HIS A 13 5.90 -1.45 -13.05
N PHE A 14 4.73 -1.00 -13.51
CA PHE A 14 3.59 -0.74 -12.62
C PHE A 14 3.17 -1.93 -11.75
N HIS A 15 3.40 -3.17 -12.21
CA HIS A 15 3.13 -4.37 -11.43
C HIS A 15 3.97 -4.47 -10.15
N ASP A 16 5.14 -3.83 -10.10
CA ASP A 16 6.00 -3.81 -8.91
C ASP A 16 5.37 -3.02 -7.75
N LEU A 17 4.44 -2.09 -8.03
CA LEU A 17 3.65 -1.43 -6.97
C LEU A 17 2.79 -2.43 -6.19
N ARG A 18 2.19 -3.40 -6.90
CA ARG A 18 1.40 -4.47 -6.27
C ARG A 18 2.29 -5.42 -5.49
N ARG A 19 3.49 -5.73 -6.00
CA ARG A 19 4.48 -6.56 -5.29
C ARG A 19 4.98 -5.88 -4.02
N ALA A 20 5.22 -4.57 -4.08
CA ALA A 20 5.59 -3.78 -2.92
C ALA A 20 4.49 -3.84 -1.85
N PHE A 21 3.23 -3.61 -2.22
CA PHE A 21 2.10 -3.77 -1.29
C PHE A 21 2.06 -5.17 -0.66
N CYS A 22 2.06 -6.24 -1.46
CA CYS A 22 2.03 -7.62 -0.95
C CYS A 22 3.15 -7.91 0.07
N SER A 23 4.37 -7.44 -0.22
CA SER A 23 5.55 -7.72 0.60
C SER A 23 5.46 -7.07 1.98
N HIS A 24 4.78 -5.92 2.09
CA HIS A 24 4.64 -5.18 3.34
C HIS A 24 3.34 -5.47 4.09
N ALA A 25 2.28 -5.87 3.39
CA ALA A 25 0.93 -6.03 3.93
C ALA A 25 0.89 -6.81 5.25
N ARG A 26 1.54 -7.98 5.31
CA ARG A 26 1.57 -8.80 6.54
C ARG A 26 2.35 -8.13 7.68
N GLY A 27 3.43 -7.42 7.35
CA GLY A 27 4.24 -6.69 8.34
C GLY A 27 3.50 -5.53 8.99
N ILE A 28 2.49 -4.97 8.30
CA ILE A 28 1.63 -3.90 8.82
C ILE A 28 0.26 -4.39 9.31
N GLY A 29 0.11 -5.71 9.52
CA GLY A 29 -1.07 -6.30 10.14
C GLY A 29 -2.25 -6.56 9.21
N ILE A 30 -2.07 -6.48 7.88
CA ILE A 30 -3.10 -6.86 6.91
C ILE A 30 -3.04 -8.36 6.69
N ASP A 31 -4.16 -9.05 6.96
CA ASP A 31 -4.28 -10.47 6.69
C ASP A 31 -4.12 -10.77 5.18
N ARG A 32 -3.59 -11.95 4.86
CA ARG A 32 -3.34 -12.35 3.47
C ARG A 32 -4.62 -12.30 2.64
N ASP A 33 -5.72 -12.85 3.13
CA ASP A 33 -6.95 -12.96 2.35
C ASP A 33 -7.56 -11.57 2.09
N ILE A 34 -7.42 -10.67 3.07
CA ILE A 34 -7.80 -9.26 2.92
C ILE A 34 -6.88 -8.55 1.92
N ALA A 35 -5.56 -8.78 1.96
CA ALA A 35 -4.63 -8.21 0.99
C ALA A 35 -4.92 -8.67 -0.44
N GLU A 36 -5.28 -9.93 -0.66
CA GLU A 36 -5.71 -10.44 -1.96
C GLU A 36 -7.00 -9.74 -2.45
N LEU A 37 -7.98 -9.51 -1.57
CA LEU A 37 -9.19 -8.76 -1.89
C LEU A 37 -8.92 -7.27 -2.16
N MET A 38 -8.02 -6.62 -1.41
CA MET A 38 -7.57 -5.25 -1.67
C MET A 38 -6.92 -5.11 -3.05
N LEU A 39 -6.22 -6.16 -3.48
CA LEU A 39 -5.66 -6.29 -4.81
C LEU A 39 -6.69 -6.63 -5.90
N ASN A 40 -7.98 -6.70 -5.54
CA ASN A 40 -9.08 -7.08 -6.41
C ASN A 40 -8.94 -8.49 -7.00
N HIS A 41 -8.25 -9.38 -6.29
CA HIS A 41 -8.25 -10.80 -6.65
C HIS A 41 -9.55 -11.46 -6.21
N LYS A 42 -9.96 -12.48 -6.98
CA LYS A 42 -11.14 -13.28 -6.65
C LYS A 42 -10.71 -14.45 -5.77
N ARG A 43 -11.51 -14.76 -4.75
CA ARG A 43 -11.44 -16.03 -4.01
C ARG A 43 -11.58 -17.20 -5.00
N LYS A 44 -10.83 -18.27 -4.78
CA LYS A 44 -10.78 -19.42 -5.68
C LYS A 44 -11.48 -20.63 -5.07
N GLY A 45 -11.93 -21.55 -5.91
CA GLY A 45 -12.50 -22.83 -5.46
C GLY A 45 -13.79 -22.68 -4.66
N ILE A 46 -13.98 -23.58 -3.70
CA ILE A 46 -15.18 -23.70 -2.86
C ILE A 46 -15.42 -22.44 -2.03
N GLU A 47 -14.35 -21.81 -1.55
CA GLU A 47 -14.43 -20.56 -0.79
C GLU A 47 -15.11 -19.47 -1.60
N GLY A 48 -14.75 -19.30 -2.88
CA GLY A 48 -15.42 -18.35 -3.77
C GLY A 48 -16.88 -18.69 -4.10
N VAL A 49 -17.34 -19.92 -3.81
CA VAL A 49 -18.75 -20.31 -3.95
C VAL A 49 -19.55 -19.90 -2.72
N TYR A 50 -19.02 -20.12 -1.52
CA TYR A 50 -19.73 -19.88 -0.27
C TYR A 50 -19.47 -18.49 0.33
N ASP A 51 -18.23 -18.02 0.33
CA ASP A 51 -17.88 -16.71 0.86
C ASP A 51 -18.03 -15.64 -0.22
N LYS A 52 -19.14 -14.90 -0.10
CA LYS A 52 -19.48 -13.75 -0.93
C LYS A 52 -19.24 -12.42 -0.22
N ASN A 53 -18.77 -12.44 1.02
CA ASN A 53 -18.48 -11.21 1.72
C ASN A 53 -17.31 -10.49 1.02
N GLN A 54 -17.48 -9.19 0.80
CA GLN A 54 -16.46 -8.37 0.16
C GLN A 54 -15.45 -7.81 1.16
N GLU A 55 -15.70 -8.02 2.46
CA GLU A 55 -14.84 -7.59 3.56
C GLU A 55 -14.50 -6.10 3.49
N LEU A 56 -15.49 -5.26 3.15
CA LEU A 56 -15.27 -3.84 2.85
C LEU A 56 -14.66 -3.09 4.04
N ASP A 57 -15.11 -3.37 5.27
CA ASP A 57 -14.60 -2.71 6.48
C ASP A 57 -13.14 -3.14 6.78
N LEU A 58 -12.81 -4.41 6.57
CA LEU A 58 -11.44 -4.91 6.71
C LEU A 58 -10.52 -4.34 5.63
N ARG A 59 -11.02 -4.21 4.38
CA ARG A 59 -10.28 -3.57 3.29
C ARG A 59 -10.06 -2.10 3.56
N ALA A 60 -11.07 -1.37 4.04
CA ALA A 60 -10.94 0.03 4.41
C ALA A 60 -9.89 0.21 5.53
N SER A 61 -9.95 -0.62 6.57
CA SER A 61 -8.96 -0.64 7.64
C SER A 61 -7.55 -0.96 7.13
N GLY A 62 -7.44 -1.91 6.19
CA GLY A 62 -6.18 -2.26 5.53
C GLY A 62 -5.62 -1.12 4.67
N PHE A 63 -6.46 -0.40 3.92
CA PHE A 63 -6.04 0.78 3.16
C PHE A 63 -5.56 1.89 4.08
N ALA A 64 -6.24 2.13 5.22
CA ALA A 64 -5.79 3.10 6.21
C ALA A 64 -4.43 2.70 6.84
N ALA A 65 -4.19 1.41 7.07
CA ALA A 65 -2.89 0.91 7.54
C ALA A 65 -1.79 1.12 6.48
N TRP A 66 -2.10 0.86 5.22
CA TRP A 66 -1.18 1.07 4.10
C TRP A 66 -0.84 2.55 3.90
N GLU A 67 -1.84 3.43 3.99
CA GLU A 67 -1.68 4.88 3.95
C GLU A 67 -0.72 5.37 5.04
N ARG A 68 -0.95 4.98 6.31
CA ARG A 68 -0.05 5.34 7.42
C ARG A 68 1.37 4.84 7.19
N PHE A 69 1.53 3.63 6.65
CA PHE A 69 2.85 3.11 6.30
C PHE A 69 3.55 3.99 5.25
N LEU A 70 2.86 4.38 4.18
CA LEU A 70 3.41 5.26 3.15
C LEU A 70 3.75 6.66 3.68
N ALA A 71 2.88 7.23 4.53
CA ALA A 71 3.14 8.50 5.20
C ALA A 71 4.42 8.44 6.04
N ASN A 72 4.61 7.36 6.82
CA ASN A 72 5.82 7.15 7.62
C ASN A 72 7.07 7.02 6.74
N VAL A 73 6.98 6.30 5.61
CA VAL A 73 8.10 6.20 4.65
C VAL A 73 8.44 7.56 4.08
N ALA A 74 7.45 8.35 3.65
CA ALA A 74 7.64 9.69 3.11
C ALA A 74 8.27 10.65 4.12
N SER A 75 7.78 10.63 5.36
CA SER A 75 8.33 11.44 6.46
C SER A 75 9.78 11.06 6.77
N ALA A 76 10.08 9.75 6.84
CA ALA A 76 11.44 9.26 7.12
C ALA A 76 12.48 9.69 6.06
N VAL A 77 12.06 9.95 4.82
CA VAL A 77 12.94 10.43 3.75
C VAL A 77 12.83 11.94 3.50
N GLY A 78 12.10 12.67 4.35
CA GLY A 78 11.93 14.13 4.24
C GLY A 78 11.12 14.59 3.03
N LEU A 79 10.21 13.75 2.50
CA LEU A 79 9.39 14.04 1.33
C LEU A 79 7.91 14.28 1.67
N SER A 80 7.54 14.25 2.95
CA SER A 80 6.13 14.30 3.35
C SER A 80 5.39 15.57 2.92
N THR A 81 6.00 16.75 3.10
CA THR A 81 5.43 18.03 2.61
C THR A 81 5.27 18.03 1.08
N LEU A 82 6.28 17.54 0.35
CA LEU A 82 6.22 17.48 -1.13
C LEU A 82 5.09 16.57 -1.63
N LEU A 83 4.84 15.47 -0.91
CA LEU A 83 3.83 14.49 -1.24
C LEU A 83 2.45 14.82 -0.66
N GLY A 84 2.30 15.95 0.06
CA GLY A 84 1.04 16.36 0.68
C GLY A 84 0.54 15.35 1.71
N VAL A 85 1.44 14.78 2.51
CA VAL A 85 1.06 13.86 3.59
C VAL A 85 0.26 14.63 4.64
N PRO A 86 -0.99 14.23 4.94
CA PRO A 86 -1.81 14.94 5.93
C PRO A 86 -1.15 14.97 7.31
N GLY A 87 -1.11 16.16 7.93
CA GLY A 87 -0.53 16.36 9.27
C GLY A 87 0.91 16.89 9.30
N ASP A 88 1.60 16.94 8.16
CA ASP A 88 2.96 17.50 8.03
C ASP A 88 2.95 18.94 7.45
N GLU A 89 1.80 19.59 7.43
CA GLU A 89 1.61 20.97 6.90
C GLU A 89 1.92 22.06 7.95
N GLU A 90 2.17 21.71 9.22
CA GLU A 90 2.43 22.68 10.29
C GLU A 90 3.89 22.71 10.74
N GLY A 91 4.63 23.55 10.02
CA GLY A 91 5.89 24.17 10.46
C GLY A 91 5.94 25.64 10.04
N VAL A 92 4.78 26.32 10.04
CA VAL A 92 4.69 27.79 9.91
C VAL A 92 4.43 28.35 11.30
N ASP A 93 5.52 28.67 12.00
CA ASP A 93 5.57 29.77 12.97
C ASP A 93 5.92 31.04 12.19
#